data_AF-W2DWL8-F1
#
_entry.id   AF-W2DWL8-F1
#
_cell.length_a   1.000
_cell.length_b   1.000
_cell.length_c   1.000
_cell.angle_alpha   90.00
_cell.angle_beta   90.00
_cell.angle_gamma   90.00
#
_symmetry.space_group_name_H-M   'P 1'
#
loop_
_entity.id
_entity.type
_entity.pdbx_description
1 polymer ?
#
loop_
_entity_poly.entity_id
_entity_poly.type
_entity_poly.pdbx_seq_one_letter_code
_entity_poly.pdbx_strand_id
1 'polypeptide(L)' 'MLRILRMRQLRERLGLSTSTIYDRLNPMSPRYDCSFPRPIKLGASAVGWIEEDVCRWIESRIAESRNVYSVNS' A
#
# COMPACT_ATOMS: atom_id res chain seq x y z
N MET A 1 2.32 7.13 17.72
CA MET A 1 1.62 8.36 17.29
C MET A 1 1.06 8.11 15.90
N LEU A 2 -0.22 8.44 15.64
CA LEU A 2 -0.83 8.21 14.33
C LEU A 2 -0.34 9.27 13.34
N ARG A 3 0.23 8.83 12.21
CA ARG A 3 0.73 9.70 11.14
C ARG A 3 0.01 9.39 9.83
N ILE A 4 -0.29 10.44 9.09
CA ILE A 4 -0.90 10.34 7.76
C ILE A 4 0.11 10.67 6.68
N LEU A 5 0.25 9.78 5.71
CA LEU A 5 1.07 9.96 4.52
C LEU A 5 0.24 10.57 3.39
N ARG A 6 0.75 11.64 2.77
CA ARG A 6 0.23 12.14 1.48
C ARG A 6 0.82 11.33 0.33
N MET A 7 0.23 11.47 -0.87
CA MET A 7 0.67 10.73 -2.07
C MET A 7 2.19 10.79 -2.29
N ARG A 8 2.82 11.96 -2.12
CA ARG A 8 4.28 12.09 -2.25
C ARG A 8 5.04 11.19 -1.25
N GLN A 9 4.66 11.25 0.03
CA GLN A 9 5.29 10.47 1.09
C GLN A 9 5.02 8.97 0.92
N LEU A 10 3.81 8.59 0.48
CA LEU A 10 3.48 7.20 0.17
C LEU A 10 4.37 6.66 -0.94
N ARG A 11 4.58 7.42 -2.02
CA ARG A 11 5.47 7.05 -3.12
C ARG A 11 6.91 6.90 -2.67
N GLU A 12 7.40 7.84 -1.86
CA GLU A 12 8.75 7.77 -1.27
C GLU A 12 8.89 6.52 -0.38
N ARG A 13 7.85 6.18 0.39
CA ARG A 13 7.87 5.02 1.28
C ARG A 13 7.79 3.69 0.54
N LEU A 14 7.00 3.62 -0.53
CA LEU A 14 6.75 2.39 -1.29
C LEU A 14 7.69 2.19 -2.48
N GLY A 15 8.38 3.24 -2.95
CA GLY A 15 9.15 3.21 -4.20
C GLY A 15 8.28 3.04 -5.45
N LEU A 16 6.97 3.30 -5.35
CA LEU A 16 6.01 3.12 -6.44
C LEU A 16 5.64 4.45 -7.10
N SER A 17 5.31 4.39 -8.39
CA SER A 17 4.75 5.52 -9.11
C SER A 17 3.28 5.76 -8.72
N THR A 18 2.78 6.97 -8.96
CA THR A 18 1.37 7.30 -8.74
C THR A 18 0.42 6.39 -9.51
N SER A 19 0.74 6.06 -10.77
CA SER A 19 -0.11 5.19 -11.60
C SER A 19 -0.17 3.77 -11.04
N THR A 20 0.95 3.22 -10.56
CA THR A 20 0.96 1.89 -9.93
C THR A 20 0.14 1.84 -8.64
N ILE A 21 0.12 2.94 -7.87
CA ILE A 21 -0.73 3.05 -6.67
C ILE A 21 -2.21 3.04 -7.07
N TYR A 22 -2.60 3.81 -8.09
CA TYR A 22 -3.98 3.79 -8.58
C TYR A 22 -4.39 2.45 -9.19
N ASP A 23 -3.48 1.78 -9.91
CA ASP A 23 -3.70 0.42 -10.42
C ASP A 23 -4.01 -0.56 -9.28
N ARG A 24 -3.25 -0.51 -8.17
CA ARG A 24 -3.48 -1.37 -7.01
C ARG A 24 -4.80 -1.09 -6.30
N LEU A 25 -5.29 0.15 -6.36
CA LEU A 25 -6.55 0.56 -5.73
C LEU A 25 -7.78 0.26 -6.59
N ASN A 26 -7.61 0.11 -7.92
CA ASN A 26 -8.72 -0.06 -8.85
C ASN A 26 -9.11 -1.55 -8.98
N PRO A 27 -10.32 -1.97 -8.55
CA PRO A 27 -10.78 -3.36 -8.67
C PRO A 27 -10.84 -3.91 -10.10
N MET A 28 -10.89 -3.03 -11.10
CA MET A 28 -10.90 -3.41 -12.52
C MET A 28 -9.49 -3.59 -13.10
N SER A 29 -8.43 -3.20 -12.36
CA SER A 29 -7.06 -3.37 -12.80
C SER A 29 -6.59 -4.80 -12.57
N PRO A 30 -5.81 -5.42 -13.48
CA PRO A 30 -5.18 -6.72 -13.23
C PRO A 30 -4.16 -6.68 -12.08
N ARG A 31 -3.77 -5.49 -11.63
CA ARG A 31 -2.87 -5.28 -10.50
C ARG A 31 -3.60 -4.91 -9.21
N TYR A 32 -4.93 -5.01 -9.19
CA TYR A 32 -5.72 -4.77 -7.99
C TYR A 32 -5.21 -5.60 -6.84
N ASP A 33 -5.03 -4.96 -5.70
CA ASP A 33 -4.58 -5.61 -4.48
C ASP A 33 -5.53 -5.21 -3.36
N CYS A 34 -6.37 -6.15 -2.94
CA CYS A 34 -7.37 -5.91 -1.90
C CYS A 34 -6.73 -5.62 -0.53
N SER A 35 -5.48 -6.05 -0.31
CA SER A 35 -4.71 -5.83 0.91
C SER A 35 -3.98 -4.48 0.91
N PHE A 36 -3.92 -3.79 -0.23
CA PHE A 36 -3.24 -2.50 -0.35
C PHE A 36 -3.93 -1.44 0.53
N PRO A 37 -3.16 -0.63 1.27
CA PRO A 37 -3.70 0.36 2.19
C PRO A 37 -4.59 1.38 1.43
N ARG A 38 -5.81 1.57 1.94
CA ARG A 38 -6.80 2.44 1.31
C ARG A 38 -6.63 3.89 1.78
N PRO A 39 -6.83 4.87 0.88
CA PRO A 39 -6.82 6.27 1.29
C PRO A 39 -8.03 6.60 2.18
N ILE A 40 -7.79 7.41 3.20
CA ILE A 40 -8.82 8.10 3.97
C ILE A 40 -9.02 9.51 3.42
N LYS A 41 -10.27 9.96 3.38
CA LYS A 41 -10.60 11.36 3.06
C LYS A 41 -10.28 12.24 4.27
N LEU A 42 -9.53 13.31 4.03
CA LEU A 42 -9.15 14.31 5.03
C LEU A 42 -9.86 15.65 4.80
N GLY A 43 -10.52 15.81 3.65
CA GLY A 43 -11.28 16.98 3.25
C GLY A 43 -11.91 16.76 1.88
N ALA A 44 -12.44 17.83 1.27
CA ALA A 44 -13.19 17.75 0.01
C ALA A 44 -12.37 17.14 -1.15
N SER A 45 -11.10 17.53 -1.28
CA SER A 45 -10.18 17.06 -2.32
C SER A 45 -8.95 16.34 -1.77
N ALA A 46 -8.81 16.30 -0.44
CA ALA A 46 -7.59 15.89 0.22
C ALA A 46 -7.72 14.45 0.73
N VAL A 47 -6.80 13.58 0.32
CA VAL A 47 -6.70 12.19 0.82
C VAL A 47 -5.33 11.93 1.45
N GLY A 48 -5.25 10.88 2.25
CA GLY A 48 -4.00 10.38 2.83
C GLY A 48 -4.12 8.92 3.26
N TRP A 49 -3.01 8.32 3.68
CA TRP A 49 -2.92 6.93 4.11
C TRP A 49 -2.42 6.87 5.55
N ILE A 50 -2.93 5.95 6.34
CA ILE A 50 -2.42 5.71 7.69
C ILE A 50 -1.04 5.05 7.55
N GLU A 51 -0.01 5.66 8.13
CA GLU A 51 1.38 5.16 8.02
C GLU A 51 1.50 3.72 8.54
N GLU A 52 0.76 3.39 9.60
CA GLU A 52 0.75 2.04 10.17
C GLU A 52 0.21 0.99 9.19
N ASP A 53 -0.88 1.27 8.47
CA ASP A 53 -1.42 0.33 7.48
C ASP A 53 -0.47 0.13 6.30
N VAL A 54 0.24 1.20 5.90
CA VAL A 54 1.29 1.13 4.88
C VAL A 54 2.44 0.26 5.36
N CYS A 55 2.89 0.42 6.61
CA CYS A 55 3.92 -0.43 7.20
C CYS A 55 3.49 -1.90 7.26
N ARG A 56 2.28 -2.20 7.73
CA ARG A 56 1.74 -3.57 7.78
C ARG A 56 1.69 -4.22 6.40
N TRP A 57 1.31 -3.46 5.37
CA TRP A 57 1.32 -3.97 3.99
C TRP A 57 2.75 -4.23 3.49
N ILE A 58 3.72 -3.36 3.79
CA ILE A 58 5.13 -3.61 3.45
C ILE A 58 5.63 -4.90 4.15
N GLU A 59 5.31 -5.06 5.43
CA GLU A 59 5.67 -6.24 6.21
C GLU A 59 5.06 -7.52 5.63
N SER A 60 3.79 -7.49 5.19
CA SER A 60 3.16 -8.64 4.54
C SER A 60 3.87 -8.99 3.22
N ARG A 61 4.24 -7.99 2.41
CA ARG A 61 5.01 -8.21 1.17
C ARG A 61 6.41 -8.77 1.43
N ILE A 62 7.07 -8.33 2.52
CA ILE A 62 8.35 -8.91 2.96
C ILE A 62 8.13 -10.37 3.36
N ALA A 63 7.14 -10.65 4.21
CA ALA A 63 6.83 -12.01 4.65
C ALA A 63 6.54 -12.93 3.46
N GLU A 64 5.66 -12.52 2.55
CA GLU A 64 5.34 -13.24 1.31
C GLU A 64 6.61 -13.51 0.48
N SER A 65 7.48 -12.51 0.29
CA SER A 65 8.72 -12.68 -0.46
C SER A 65 9.72 -13.63 0.20
N ARG A 66 9.65 -13.83 1.52
CA ARG A 66 10.57 -14.69 2.28
C ARG A 66 9.99 -16.08 2.56
N ASN A 67 8.66 -16.23 2.57
CA ASN A 67 7.95 -17.48 2.88
C ASN A 67 7.88 -18.47 1.69
N VAL A 68 8.48 -18.13 0.54
CA VAL A 68 8.48 -18.99 -0.66
C VAL A 68 9.35 -20.27 -0.50
N TYR A 69 9.95 -20.55 0.67
CA TYR A 69 10.88 -21.68 0.87
C TYR A 69 10.47 -22.74 1.91
N SER A 70 9.29 -22.66 2.54
CA SER A 70 8.93 -23.59 3.63
C SER A 70 7.78 -24.55 3.33
N VAL A 71 7.23 -24.56 2.11
CA VAL A 71 6.02 -25.34 1.77
C VAL A 71 6.25 -26.50 0.80
N ASN A 72 7.50 -26.90 0.57
CA ASN A 72 7.88 -28.03 -0.29
C ASN A 72 8.75 -29.08 0.44
N SER A 73 8.55 -29.32 1.73
CA SER A 73 9.22 -30.41 2.48
C SER A 73 8.23 -31.15 3.35
#